data_AF-Q4RHV9-F1
#
_entry.id   AF-Q4RHV9-F1
#
_cell.length_a   1.000
_cell.length_b   1.000
_cell.length_c   1.000
_cell.angle_alpha   90.00
_cell.angle_beta   90.00
_cell.angle_gamma   90.00
#
_symmetry.space_group_name_H-M   'P 1'
#
loop_
_entity.id
_entity.type
_entity.pdbx_description
1 polymer ?
#
loop_
_entity_poly.entity_id
_entity_poly.type
_entity_poly.pdbx_seq_one_letter_code
_entity_poly.pdbx_strand_id
1 'polypeptide(L)'
;MATFVCRVQFLDDTDPFNSTNFPEPTRPPLYTFREDIPLINQIAGVHRLLKAPHRPDDCALQLSHNGSYLDLESTLAEQGDELEGFREEGSELGHLPSARERRRGKKHSIVLRTQLSIRVHACIGG
;
A
#
# COMPACT_ATOMS: atom_id res chain seq x y z
N MET A 1 1.13 -18.73 -10.70
CA MET A 1 1.51 -17.31 -10.64
C MET A 1 1.33 -16.87 -9.21
N ALA A 2 2.36 -16.32 -8.59
CA ALA A 2 2.32 -15.93 -7.18
C ALA A 2 1.62 -14.57 -7.05
N THR A 3 0.66 -14.49 -6.13
CA THR A 3 -0.15 -13.29 -5.92
C THR A 3 -0.22 -12.98 -4.44
N PHE A 4 -0.08 -11.69 -4.13
CA PHE A 4 -0.11 -11.17 -2.78
C PHE A 4 -1.40 -10.36 -2.57
N VAL A 5 -2.24 -10.80 -1.63
CA VAL A 5 -3.51 -10.12 -1.31
C VAL A 5 -3.33 -9.33 -0.03
N CYS A 6 -3.55 -8.02 -0.10
CA CYS A 6 -3.48 -7.17 1.08
C CYS A 6 -4.53 -6.07 1.06
N ARG A 7 -4.68 -5.40 2.21
CA ARG A 7 -5.51 -4.21 2.33
C ARG A 7 -4.80 -3.02 1.71
N VAL A 8 -5.55 -2.17 1.03
CA VAL A 8 -5.05 -0.91 0.49
C VAL A 8 -5.87 0.27 0.99
N GLN A 9 -5.20 1.39 1.22
CA GLN A 9 -5.79 2.69 1.55
C GLN A 9 -5.00 3.77 0.83
N PHE A 10 -5.49 5.00 0.82
CA PHE A 10 -4.69 6.16 0.46
C PHE A 10 -4.67 7.15 1.60
N LEU A 11 -3.61 7.94 1.69
CA LEU A 11 -3.55 9.12 2.54
C LEU A 11 -3.57 10.32 1.61
N ASP A 12 -4.54 11.23 1.77
CA ASP A 12 -4.54 12.46 0.96
C ASP A 12 -3.51 13.45 1.51
N ASP A 13 -2.29 13.34 0.97
CA ASP A 13 -1.18 14.26 1.19
C ASP A 13 -0.77 14.95 -0.11
N THR A 14 -1.73 15.16 -1.01
CA THR A 14 -1.56 15.95 -2.25
C THR A 14 -1.25 17.41 -1.94
N ASP A 15 -1.86 17.96 -0.89
CA ASP A 15 -1.57 19.30 -0.37
C ASP A 15 -0.78 19.18 0.96
N PRO A 16 0.47 19.68 1.02
CA PRO A 16 1.29 19.59 2.24
C PRO A 16 0.79 20.47 3.39
N PHE A 17 -0.13 21.41 3.14
CA PHE A 17 -0.69 22.32 4.14
C PHE A 17 -2.06 21.87 4.65
N ASN A 18 -2.74 20.98 3.93
CA ASN A 18 -4.05 20.42 4.25
C ASN A 18 -4.03 18.87 4.19
N SER A 19 -2.94 18.25 4.64
CA SER A 19 -2.83 16.80 4.68
C SER A 19 -3.73 16.20 5.77
N THR A 20 -4.47 15.15 5.43
CA THR A 20 -5.15 14.32 6.43
C THR A 20 -4.19 13.27 6.98
N ASN A 21 -4.27 13.00 8.30
CA ASN A 21 -3.50 11.93 8.95
C ASN A 21 -4.21 10.57 8.94
N PHE A 22 -5.43 10.51 8.40
CA PHE A 22 -6.25 9.31 8.42
C PHE A 22 -6.33 8.70 7.02
N PRO A 23 -5.81 7.48 6.83
CA PRO A 23 -5.90 6.81 5.56
C PRO A 23 -7.34 6.39 5.24
N GLU A 24 -7.77 6.66 4.02
CA GLU A 24 -9.11 6.40 3.50
C GLU A 24 -9.09 5.25 2.47
N PRO A 25 -10.18 4.48 2.34
CA PRO A 25 -11.39 4.51 3.16
C PRO A 25 -11.20 3.81 4.52
N THR A 26 -12.00 4.19 5.53
CA THR A 26 -12.01 3.58 6.88
C THR A 26 -12.14 2.06 6.86
N ARG A 27 -12.80 1.53 5.82
CA ARG A 27 -12.85 0.09 5.51
C ARG A 27 -11.93 -0.20 4.32
N PRO A 28 -10.65 -0.51 4.56
CA PRO A 28 -9.70 -0.75 3.48
C PRO A 28 -10.17 -1.90 2.57
N PRO A 29 -10.33 -1.68 1.25
CA PRO A 29 -10.58 -2.76 0.32
C PRO A 29 -9.36 -3.68 0.22
N LEU A 30 -9.60 -4.92 -0.20
CA LEU A 30 -8.53 -5.85 -0.56
C LEU A 30 -8.13 -5.62 -2.01
N TYR A 31 -6.83 -5.65 -2.26
CA TYR A 31 -6.24 -5.64 -3.59
C TYR A 31 -5.33 -6.85 -3.74
N THR A 32 -5.33 -7.43 -4.94
CA THR A 32 -4.49 -8.57 -5.30
C THR A 32 -3.36 -8.07 -6.17
N PHE A 33 -2.16 -7.97 -5.61
CA PHE A 33 -0.94 -7.69 -6.35
C PHE A 33 -0.39 -8.97 -6.97
N ARG A 34 0.23 -8.82 -8.14
CA ARG A 34 1.06 -9.83 -8.76
C ARG A 34 2.48 -9.69 -8.25
N GLU A 35 3.04 -10.78 -7.73
CA GLU A 35 4.40 -10.78 -7.21
C GLU A 35 5.46 -10.79 -8.31
N ASP A 36 5.06 -11.14 -9.53
CA ASP A 36 5.93 -11.30 -10.70
C ASP A 36 5.98 -10.06 -11.62
N ILE A 37 5.28 -8.97 -11.26
CA ILE A 37 5.20 -7.75 -12.08
C ILE A 37 5.62 -6.53 -11.25
N PRO A 38 6.34 -5.56 -11.84
CA PRO A 38 6.69 -4.31 -11.17
C PRO A 38 5.47 -3.58 -10.62
N LEU A 39 5.62 -2.96 -9.45
CA LEU A 39 4.53 -2.27 -8.76
C LEU A 39 4.01 -1.06 -9.54
N ILE A 40 4.86 -0.38 -10.31
CA ILE A 40 4.49 0.76 -11.18
C ILE A 40 3.41 0.36 -12.20
N ASN A 41 3.45 -0.88 -12.69
CA ASN A 41 2.45 -1.38 -13.64
C ASN A 41 1.11 -1.73 -12.98
N GLN A 42 1.07 -1.76 -11.64
CA GLN A 42 -0.10 -2.13 -10.85
C GLN A 42 -0.71 -0.95 -10.10
N ILE A 43 0.04 0.14 -9.91
CA ILE A 43 -0.37 1.31 -9.11
C ILE A 43 -1.64 1.97 -9.63
N ALA A 44 -1.81 2.04 -10.96
CA ALA A 44 -3.03 2.56 -11.57
C ALA A 44 -4.29 1.75 -11.17
N GLY A 45 -4.13 0.44 -10.97
CA GLY A 45 -5.20 -0.44 -10.48
C GLY A 45 -5.60 -0.11 -9.05
N VAL A 46 -4.61 0.07 -8.17
CA VAL A 46 -4.81 0.47 -6.76
C VAL A 46 -5.44 1.85 -6.67
N HIS A 47 -4.89 2.82 -7.40
CA HIS A 47 -5.38 4.19 -7.48
C HIS A 47 -6.85 4.24 -7.90
N ARG A 48 -7.22 3.52 -8.96
CA ARG A 48 -8.60 3.44 -9.45
C ARG A 48 -9.54 2.77 -8.46
N LEU A 49 -9.08 1.72 -7.77
CA LEU A 49 -9.87 1.04 -6.73
C LEU A 49 -10.17 1.99 -5.56
N LEU A 50 -9.16 2.73 -5.12
CA LEU A 50 -9.24 3.65 -4.00
C LEU A 50 -9.94 4.97 -4.36
N LYS A 51 -10.06 5.28 -5.67
CA LYS A 51 -10.48 6.60 -6.17
C LYS A 51 -9.66 7.72 -5.53
N ALA A 52 -8.36 7.49 -5.40
CA ALA A 52 -7.47 8.43 -4.75
C ALA A 52 -7.42 9.74 -5.57
N PRO A 53 -7.25 10.91 -4.90
CA PRO A 53 -7.18 12.22 -5.56
C PRO A 53 -5.79 12.52 -6.16
N HIS A 54 -4.83 11.61 -5.99
CA HIS A 54 -3.45 11.80 -6.41
C HIS A 54 -3.32 11.76 -7.94
N ARG A 55 -2.20 12.29 -8.45
CA ARG A 55 -1.80 12.00 -9.82
C ARG A 55 -1.15 10.62 -9.84
N PRO A 56 -1.51 9.72 -10.78
CA PRO A 56 -1.00 8.35 -10.79
C PRO A 56 0.53 8.28 -10.90
N ASP A 57 1.15 9.25 -11.57
CA ASP A 57 2.60 9.37 -11.73
C ASP A 57 3.33 9.85 -10.48
N ASP A 58 2.62 10.52 -9.56
CA ASP A 58 3.19 11.08 -8.32
C ASP A 58 2.90 10.19 -7.09
N CYS A 59 2.37 8.99 -7.33
CA CYS A 59 2.00 8.05 -6.27
C CYS A 59 3.21 7.25 -5.79
N ALA A 60 3.24 6.98 -4.49
CA ALA A 60 4.13 6.05 -3.82
C ALA A 60 3.30 5.05 -2.99
N LEU A 61 3.88 3.89 -2.70
CA LEU A 61 3.27 2.89 -1.84
C LEU A 61 4.08 2.76 -0.55
N GLN A 62 3.41 2.90 0.59
CA GLN A 62 4.01 2.77 1.91
C GLN A 62 3.35 1.63 2.69
N LEU A 63 4.15 0.87 3.42
CA LEU A 63 3.67 -0.18 4.30
C LEU A 63 3.26 0.40 5.66
N SER A 64 2.02 0.16 6.10
CA SER A 64 1.53 0.75 7.37
C SER A 64 2.18 0.16 8.63
N HIS A 65 2.83 -1.01 8.53
CA HIS A 65 3.36 -1.73 9.69
C HIS A 65 4.73 -1.22 10.16
N ASN A 66 5.59 -0.84 9.21
CA ASN A 66 6.96 -0.38 9.46
C ASN A 66 7.25 1.02 8.88
N GLY A 67 6.35 1.56 8.04
CA GLY A 67 6.53 2.86 7.38
C GLY A 67 7.48 2.82 6.17
N SER A 68 7.95 1.64 5.75
CA SER A 68 8.78 1.47 4.56
C SER A 68 8.05 1.87 3.29
N TYR A 69 8.79 2.42 2.33
CA TYR A 69 8.28 2.73 1.00
C TYR A 69 8.72 1.63 0.04
N LEU A 70 7.75 1.04 -0.67
CA LEU A 70 8.02 0.04 -1.70
C LEU A 70 8.64 0.70 -2.93
N ASP A 71 9.52 -0.04 -3.59
CA ASP A 71 10.12 0.40 -4.84
C ASP A 71 9.17 0.08 -5.99
N LEU A 72 8.71 1.11 -6.70
CA LEU A 72 7.71 0.91 -7.74
C LEU A 72 8.30 0.25 -9.00
N GLU A 73 9.61 0.40 -9.22
CA GLU A 73 10.29 -0.19 -10.37
C GLU A 73 10.54 -1.70 -10.20
N SER A 74 10.54 -2.18 -8.95
CA SER A 74 10.75 -3.59 -8.59
C SER A 74 9.44 -4.38 -8.42
N THR A 75 9.57 -5.71 -8.42
CA THR A 75 8.47 -6.64 -8.12
C THR A 75 8.34 -6.92 -6.62
N LEU A 76 7.16 -7.32 -6.13
CA LEU A 76 7.02 -7.71 -4.71
C LEU A 76 7.85 -8.94 -4.34
N ALA A 77 8.14 -9.83 -5.31
CA ALA A 77 9.00 -10.99 -5.07
C ALA A 77 10.45 -10.57 -4.73
N GLU A 78 10.94 -9.50 -5.35
CA GLU A 78 12.27 -8.93 -5.08
C GLU A 78 12.34 -8.16 -3.76
N GLN A 79 11.19 -7.70 -3.26
CA GLN A 79 11.07 -6.92 -2.02
C GLN A 79 10.34 -7.69 -0.91
N GLY A 80 10.43 -9.03 -0.95
CA GLY A 80 9.69 -9.92 -0.06
C GLY A 80 9.99 -9.72 1.43
N ASP A 81 11.23 -9.36 1.77
CA ASP A 81 11.66 -9.06 3.14
C ASP A 81 10.89 -7.88 3.75
N GLU A 82 10.56 -6.86 2.95
CA GLU A 82 9.76 -5.72 3.44
C GLU A 82 8.32 -6.12 3.77
N LEU A 83 7.83 -7.21 3.17
CA LEU A 83 6.47 -7.71 3.34
C LEU A 83 6.36 -8.78 4.43
N GLU A 84 7.44 -9.10 5.14
CA GLU A 84 7.46 -10.16 6.17
C GLU A 84 6.34 -9.95 7.21
N GLY A 85 6.14 -8.70 7.67
CA GLY A 85 5.06 -8.34 8.60
C GLY A 85 3.63 -8.48 8.05
N PHE A 86 3.46 -8.61 6.73
CA PHE A 86 2.16 -8.97 6.12
C PHE A 86 1.98 -10.48 5.96
N ARG A 87 3.08 -11.23 5.77
CA ARG A 87 3.09 -12.68 5.46
C ARG A 87 3.06 -13.54 6.71
N GLU A 88 3.73 -13.12 7.78
CA GLU A 88 3.72 -13.79 9.09
C GLU A 88 2.30 -14.03 9.63
N GLU A 89 1.33 -13.24 9.19
CA GLU A 89 -0.06 -13.37 9.62
C GLU A 89 -0.91 -14.28 8.72
N GLY A 90 -0.41 -14.64 7.53
CA GLY A 90 -1.10 -15.48 6.55
C GLY A 90 -0.49 -16.87 6.36
N SER A 91 0.69 -17.14 6.93
CA SER A 91 1.38 -18.42 6.80
C SER A 91 1.70 -19.05 8.16
N GLU A 92 0.67 -19.52 8.86
CA GLU A 92 0.82 -20.74 9.66
C GLU A 92 -0.07 -21.83 9.05
N LEU A 93 0.56 -22.97 8.78
CA LEU A 93 0.13 -24.05 7.89
C LEU A 93 -1.32 -24.56 8.07
N GLY A 94 -1.98 -24.83 6.95
CA GLY A 94 -2.82 -26.03 6.81
C GLY A 94 -4.14 -26.11 7.59
N HIS A 95 -4.57 -25.06 8.30
CA HIS A 95 -5.89 -25.01 8.94
C HIS A 95 -6.73 -23.88 8.35
N LEU A 96 -8.00 -24.17 8.08
CA LEU A 96 -8.99 -23.18 7.67
C LEU A 96 -8.99 -22.03 8.69
N PRO A 97 -8.69 -20.78 8.30
CA PRO A 97 -8.45 -19.70 9.26
C PRO A 97 -9.70 -19.47 10.08
N SER A 98 -9.57 -19.52 11.40
CA SER A 98 -10.69 -19.31 12.31
C SER A 98 -11.18 -17.86 12.18
N ALA A 99 -12.43 -17.58 12.56
CA ALA A 99 -13.02 -16.25 12.48
C ALA A 99 -12.22 -15.16 13.24
N ARG A 100 -11.34 -15.58 14.16
CA ARG A 100 -10.40 -14.73 14.90
C ARG A 100 -9.13 -14.39 14.11
N GLU A 101 -8.61 -15.27 13.27
CA GLU A 101 -7.43 -15.02 12.41
C GLU A 101 -7.80 -14.14 11.22
N ARG A 102 -9.01 -14.30 10.65
CA ARG A 102 -9.60 -13.30 9.72
C ARG A 102 -9.68 -11.88 10.32
N ARG A 103 -9.60 -11.78 11.65
CA ARG A 103 -9.65 -10.51 12.39
C ARG A 103 -8.26 -9.93 12.64
N ARG A 104 -7.17 -10.68 12.46
CA ARG A 104 -5.82 -10.21 12.73
C ARG A 104 -5.25 -9.46 11.52
N GLY A 105 -5.60 -9.89 10.30
CA GLY A 105 -5.18 -9.29 9.02
C GLY A 105 -5.86 -7.96 8.73
N LYS A 106 -6.45 -7.40 9.78
CA LYS A 106 -7.07 -6.09 9.89
C LYS A 106 -6.09 -4.97 10.16
N LYS A 107 -4.84 -5.23 10.57
CA LYS A 107 -3.95 -4.17 11.04
C LYS A 107 -3.04 -3.59 9.96
N HIS A 108 -2.59 -4.40 9.01
CA HIS A 108 -1.59 -3.98 8.04
C HIS A 108 -2.21 -3.71 6.67
N SER A 109 -1.87 -2.56 6.09
CA SER A 109 -2.34 -2.10 4.80
C SER A 109 -1.21 -1.40 4.05
N ILE A 110 -1.26 -1.47 2.73
CA ILE A 110 -0.43 -0.63 1.87
C ILE A 110 -1.17 0.69 1.67
N VAL A 111 -0.50 1.79 1.97
CA VAL A 111 -1.02 3.15 1.87
C VAL A 111 -0.45 3.78 0.60
N LEU A 112 -1.33 4.16 -0.32
CA LEU A 112 -1.01 4.99 -1.47
C LEU A 112 -0.95 6.46 -1.03
N ARG A 113 0.13 7.15 -1.39
CA ARG A 113 0.38 8.53 -0.94
C ARG A 113 1.25 9.27 -1.95
N THR A 114 1.40 10.58 -1.80
CA THR A 114 2.28 11.37 -2.69
C THR A 114 3.76 11.03 -2.44
N GLN A 115 4.56 10.96 -3.51
CA GLN A 115 6.00 10.76 -3.42
C GLN A 115 6.66 11.90 -2.61
N LEU A 116 7.60 11.56 -1.72
CA LEU A 116 8.25 12.52 -0.82
C LEU A 116 8.94 13.68 -1.58
N SER A 117 9.56 13.38 -2.73
CA SER A 117 10.21 14.35 -3.61
C SER A 117 9.26 15.44 -4.12
N ILE A 118 8.01 15.10 -4.41
CA ILE A 118 6.99 16.04 -4.90
C ILE A 118 6.54 16.98 -3.77
N ARG A 119 6.37 16.48 -2.55
CA ARG A 119 6.04 17.31 -1.38
C ARG A 119 7.13 18.33 -1.06
N VAL A 120 8.41 17.94 -1.19
CA VAL A 120 9.53 18.85 -0.96
C VAL A 120 9.53 20.01 -1.97
N HIS A 121 9.23 19.74 -3.25
CA HIS A 121 9.11 20.81 -4.25
C HIS A 121 7.94 21.75 -3.97
N ALA A 122 6.79 21.23 -3.51
CA ALA A 122 5.65 22.05 -3.13
C ALA A 122 5.94 22.98 -1.93
N CYS A 123 6.77 22.55 -0.97
CA CYS A 123 7.16 23.38 0.18
C CYS A 123 8.21 24.46 -0.15
N ILE A 124 9.02 24.29 -1.21
CA ILE A 124 10.12 25.20 -1.55
C ILE A 124 9.70 26.23 -2.63
N GLY A 125 8.63 25.96 -3.38
CA GLY A 125 8.14 26.82 -4.45
C GLY A 125 6.89 27.66 -4.16
N GLY A 126 6.39 27.66 -2.91
CA GLY A 126 5.19 28.40 -2.47
C GLY A 126 5.46 29.77 -1.89
#